data_AF-A0AAV0VWQ6-F1
#
_entry.id   AF-A0AAV0VWQ6-F1
#
_cell.length_a   1.000
_cell.length_b   1.000
_cell.length_c   1.000
_cell.angle_alpha   90.00
_cell.angle_beta   90.00
_cell.angle_gamma   90.00
#
_symmetry.space_group_name_H-M   'P 1'
#
loop_
_entity.id
_entity.type
_entity.pdbx_description
1 polymer ?
#
loop_
_entity_poly.entity_id
_entity_poly.type
_entity_poly.pdbx_seq_one_letter_code
_entity_poly.pdbx_strand_id
1 'polypeptide(L)'
;MYSVNDLCDHIIKFSKDRLLQKHPRDDYRELLELTVIFLGGKLSSDISFKIPGAIHHARCMAKAIYSLKIYLFCEQIRSTLKEESALKSIWIFTARLYIKVWFNSPSSVKALLQDLTF
;
A
#
# COMPACT_ATOMS: atom_id res chain seq x y z
N MET A 1 22.47 -9.19 5.49
CA MET A 1 21.91 -8.43 4.35
C MET A 1 20.70 -9.22 3.90
N TYR A 2 19.47 -8.75 4.16
CA TYR A 2 18.26 -9.51 3.79
C TYR A 2 18.14 -9.59 2.27
N SER A 3 17.83 -10.77 1.73
CA SER A 3 17.52 -10.92 0.31
C SER A 3 16.25 -10.12 -0.03
N VAL A 4 16.11 -9.67 -1.27
CA VAL A 4 14.90 -8.94 -1.71
C VAL A 4 13.63 -9.78 -1.47
N ASN A 5 13.72 -11.10 -1.61
CA ASN A 5 12.63 -12.03 -1.33
C ASN A 5 12.27 -12.05 0.17
N ASP A 6 13.27 -12.07 1.05
CA ASP A 6 13.04 -12.05 2.52
C ASP A 6 12.30 -10.78 2.96
N LEU A 7 12.59 -9.65 2.32
CA LEU A 7 11.91 -8.38 2.60
C LEU A 7 10.45 -8.40 2.15
N CYS A 8 10.17 -8.94 0.96
CA CYS A 8 8.81 -9.10 0.48
C CYS A 8 7.99 -10.00 1.42
N ASP A 9 8.54 -11.16 1.80
CA ASP A 9 7.88 -12.09 2.73
C ASP A 9 7.62 -11.45 4.10
N HIS A 10 8.57 -10.64 4.59
CA HIS A 10 8.40 -9.93 5.84
C HIS A 10 7.28 -8.87 5.77
N ILE A 11 7.18 -8.12 4.67
CA ILE A 11 6.10 -7.13 4.47
C ILE A 11 4.76 -7.85 4.31
N ILE A 12 4.70 -8.96 3.55
CA ILE A 12 3.48 -9.77 3.40
C ILE A 12 3.02 -10.27 4.77
N LYS A 13 3.93 -10.82 5.57
CA LYS A 13 3.63 -11.30 6.92
C LYS A 13 3.10 -10.17 7.81
N PHE A 14 3.81 -9.04 7.84
CA PHE A 14 3.37 -7.85 8.60
C PHE A 14 1.96 -7.41 8.18
N SER A 15 1.69 -7.33 6.87
CA SER A 15 0.38 -6.91 6.37
C SER A 15 -0.72 -7.89 6.74
N LYS A 16 -0.47 -9.20 6.66
CA LYS A 16 -1.42 -10.23 7.10
C LYS A 16 -1.71 -10.16 8.60
N ASP A 17 -0.68 -10.00 9.42
CA ASP A 17 -0.84 -9.86 10.87
C ASP A 17 -1.65 -8.60 11.22
N ARG A 18 -1.44 -7.50 10.50
CA ARG A 18 -2.20 -6.25 10.69
C ARG A 18 -3.65 -6.35 10.22
N LEU A 19 -3.95 -7.11 9.17
CA LEU A 19 -5.32 -7.34 8.69
C LEU A 19 -6.22 -8.02 9.71
N LEU A 20 -5.66 -8.74 10.68
CA LEU A 20 -6.41 -9.35 11.79
C LEU A 20 -6.83 -8.33 12.86
N GLN A 21 -6.30 -7.11 12.80
CA GLN A 21 -6.57 -6.06 13.78
C GLN A 21 -7.70 -5.14 13.30
N LYS A 22 -8.40 -4.52 14.25
CA LYS A 22 -9.40 -3.50 13.94
C LYS A 22 -8.69 -2.22 13.52
N HIS A 23 -8.97 -1.75 12.31
CA HIS A 23 -8.46 -0.49 11.81
C HIS A 23 -9.45 0.66 12.08
N PRO A 24 -8.95 1.89 12.30
CA PRO A 24 -9.80 3.05 12.53
C PRO A 24 -10.59 3.48 11.28
N ARG A 25 -10.13 3.08 10.09
CA ARG A 25 -10.72 3.42 8.79
C ARG A 25 -10.51 2.27 7.80
N ASP A 26 -11.40 2.16 6.83
CA ASP A 26 -11.37 1.08 5.82
C ASP A 26 -10.21 1.23 4.82
N ASP A 27 -9.68 2.45 4.63
CA ASP A 27 -8.55 2.74 3.73
C ASP A 27 -7.26 2.01 4.17
N TYR A 28 -7.04 1.84 5.48
CA TYR A 28 -5.94 1.04 6.01
C TYR A 28 -6.07 -0.43 5.60
N ARG A 29 -7.29 -1.00 5.74
CA ARG A 29 -7.54 -2.40 5.38
C ARG A 29 -7.27 -2.62 3.89
N GLU A 30 -7.83 -1.75 3.06
CA GLU A 30 -7.64 -1.81 1.61
C GLU A 30 -6.16 -1.69 1.22
N LEU A 31 -5.41 -0.77 1.83
CA LEU A 31 -3.97 -0.65 1.54
C LEU A 31 -3.19 -1.93 1.86
N LEU A 32 -3.48 -2.61 2.98
CA LEU A 32 -2.82 -3.87 3.32
C LEU A 32 -3.16 -4.99 2.34
N GLU A 33 -4.44 -5.12 1.97
CA GLU A 33 -4.90 -6.11 0.99
C GLU A 33 -4.19 -5.91 -0.35
N LEU A 34 -4.18 -4.68 -0.86
CA LEU A 34 -3.52 -4.34 -2.12
C LEU A 34 -2.00 -4.56 -2.04
N THR A 35 -1.37 -4.27 -0.89
CA THR A 35 0.06 -4.50 -0.69
C THR A 35 0.40 -5.99 -0.77
N VAL A 36 -0.44 -6.86 -0.18
CA VAL A 36 -0.26 -8.31 -0.26
C VAL A 36 -0.37 -8.78 -1.71
N ILE A 37 -1.37 -8.29 -2.46
CA ILE A 37 -1.56 -8.63 -3.88
C ILE A 37 -0.36 -8.19 -4.71
N PHE A 38 0.11 -6.95 -4.52
CA PHE A 38 1.25 -6.38 -5.24
C PHE A 38 2.53 -7.22 -5.08
N LEU A 39 2.76 -7.73 -3.87
CA LEU A 39 3.93 -8.55 -3.56
C LEU A 39 3.76 -10.04 -3.94
N GLY A 40 2.64 -10.40 -4.60
CA GLY A 40 2.36 -11.78 -5.02
C GLY A 40 1.85 -12.69 -3.91
N GLY A 41 1.46 -12.15 -2.76
CA GLY A 41 0.89 -12.90 -1.65
C GLY A 41 -0.57 -13.28 -1.89
N LYS A 42 -1.01 -14.40 -1.30
CA LYS A 42 -2.42 -14.81 -1.28
C LYS A 42 -3.16 -14.25 -0.07
N LEU A 43 -4.33 -13.67 -0.30
CA LEU A 43 -5.28 -13.27 0.73
C LEU A 43 -6.20 -14.44 1.09
N SER A 44 -6.68 -14.46 2.33
CA SER A 44 -7.60 -15.49 2.84
C SER A 44 -9.08 -15.14 2.62
N SER A 45 -9.37 -13.90 2.21
CA SER A 45 -10.71 -13.37 2.00
C SER A 45 -10.86 -12.80 0.60
N ASP A 46 -12.10 -12.71 0.14
CA ASP A 46 -12.44 -12.02 -1.11
C ASP A 46 -12.00 -10.56 -1.07
N ILE A 47 -11.52 -10.08 -2.22
CA ILE A 47 -11.02 -8.72 -2.38
C ILE A 47 -12.16 -7.84 -2.89
N SER A 48 -12.45 -6.75 -2.17
CA SER A 48 -13.35 -5.70 -2.64
C SER A 48 -12.57 -4.41 -2.86
N PHE A 49 -12.47 -3.99 -4.12
CA PHE A 49 -11.95 -2.66 -4.46
C PHE A 49 -13.01 -1.60 -4.15
N LYS A 50 -12.65 -0.60 -3.35
CA LYS A 50 -13.53 0.54 -3.05
C LYS A 50 -13.32 1.66 -4.07
N ILE A 51 -14.39 2.40 -4.34
CA ILE A 51 -14.28 3.64 -5.13
C ILE A 51 -13.40 4.62 -4.33
N PRO A 52 -12.43 5.30 -4.96
CA PRO A 52 -11.61 6.28 -4.27
C PRO A 52 -12.45 7.35 -3.58
N GLY A 53 -12.22 7.54 -2.28
CA GLY A 53 -12.83 8.64 -1.51
C GLY A 53 -12.13 9.99 -1.80
N ALA A 54 -12.55 11.04 -1.08
CA ALA A 54 -12.03 12.39 -1.28
C ALA A 54 -10.49 12.48 -1.15
N ILE A 55 -9.83 12.92 -2.24
CA ILE A 55 -8.38 13.11 -2.36
C ILE A 55 -8.02 14.53 -1.93
N HIS A 56 -8.09 14.82 -0.64
CA HIS A 56 -7.55 16.08 -0.10
C HIS A 56 -6.03 16.01 0.00
N HIS A 57 -5.33 17.14 -0.14
CA HIS A 57 -3.85 17.21 -0.15
C HIS A 57 -3.18 16.53 1.06
N ALA A 58 -3.83 16.53 2.23
CA ALA A 58 -3.34 15.91 3.46
C ALA A 58 -3.46 14.36 3.52
N ARG A 59 -4.04 13.70 2.51
CA ARG A 59 -4.27 12.25 2.50
C ARG A 59 -3.31 11.52 1.55
N CYS A 60 -2.04 11.44 1.92
CA CYS A 60 -1.02 10.72 1.13
C CYS A 60 -1.35 9.24 0.93
N MET A 61 -1.99 8.59 1.91
CA MET A 61 -2.42 7.19 1.81
C MET A 61 -3.43 6.94 0.69
N ALA A 62 -4.39 7.86 0.49
CA ALA A 62 -5.39 7.72 -0.58
C ALA A 62 -4.74 7.79 -1.97
N LYS A 63 -3.72 8.64 -2.13
CA LYS A 63 -2.93 8.73 -3.37
C LYS A 63 -2.15 7.44 -3.62
N ALA A 64 -1.62 6.82 -2.57
CA ALA A 64 -1.00 5.51 -2.66
C ALA A 64 -2.05 4.48 -3.12
N ILE A 65 -3.12 4.24 -2.35
CA ILE A 65 -4.16 3.26 -2.74
C ILE A 65 -4.61 3.42 -4.21
N TYR A 66 -4.80 4.66 -4.65
CA TYR A 66 -5.15 4.96 -6.04
C TYR A 66 -4.06 4.57 -7.05
N SER A 67 -2.80 4.97 -6.82
CA SER A 67 -1.71 4.58 -7.72
C SER A 67 -1.49 3.08 -7.76
N LEU A 68 -1.79 2.35 -6.68
CA LEU A 68 -1.72 0.88 -6.68
C LEU A 68 -2.81 0.28 -7.56
N LYS A 69 -4.04 0.77 -7.44
CA LYS A 69 -5.13 0.30 -8.29
C LYS A 69 -4.82 0.54 -9.76
N ILE A 70 -4.29 1.71 -10.11
CA ILE A 70 -3.84 1.98 -11.49
C ILE A 70 -2.80 0.94 -11.93
N TYR A 71 -1.82 0.62 -11.09
CA TYR A 71 -0.83 -0.41 -11.40
C TYR A 71 -1.48 -1.79 -11.59
N LEU A 72 -2.36 -2.22 -10.69
CA LEU A 72 -3.00 -3.53 -10.75
C LEU A 72 -3.94 -3.70 -11.95
N PHE A 73 -4.52 -2.60 -12.44
CA PHE A 73 -5.41 -2.58 -13.60
C PHE A 73 -4.74 -2.00 -14.86
N CYS A 74 -3.39 -1.92 -14.89
CA CYS A 74 -2.64 -1.28 -15.98
C CYS A 74 -2.99 -1.84 -17.36
N GLU A 75 -3.22 -3.16 -17.44
CA GLU A 75 -3.64 -3.85 -18.67
C GLU A 75 -5.03 -3.41 -19.14
N GLN A 76 -5.96 -3.21 -18.21
CA GLN A 76 -7.34 -2.81 -18.52
C GLN A 76 -7.43 -1.34 -18.96
N ILE A 77 -6.60 -0.47 -18.37
CA ILE A 77 -6.57 0.96 -18.67
C ILE A 77 -5.61 1.32 -19.82
N ARG A 78 -4.95 0.32 -20.43
CA ARG A 78 -3.99 0.48 -21.54
C ARG A 78 -2.84 1.43 -21.21
N SER A 79 -2.27 1.30 -20.01
CA SER A 79 -1.08 2.06 -19.62
C SER A 79 0.14 1.68 -20.46
N THR A 80 1.04 2.65 -20.64
CA THR A 80 2.33 2.41 -21.29
C THR A 80 3.29 1.66 -20.37
N LEU A 81 4.25 0.93 -20.95
CA LEU A 81 5.31 0.23 -20.19
C LEU A 81 6.10 1.18 -19.28
N LYS A 82 6.24 2.45 -19.70
CA LYS A 82 6.90 3.50 -18.93
C LYS A 82 6.10 3.85 -17.66
N GLU A 83 4.79 4.04 -17.80
CA GLU A 83 3.91 4.33 -16.67
C GLU A 83 3.85 3.15 -15.70
N GLU A 84 3.73 1.93 -16.21
CA GLU A 84 3.74 0.72 -15.38
C GLU A 84 5.04 0.62 -14.57
N SER A 85 6.19 0.80 -15.21
CA SER A 85 7.51 0.76 -14.55
C SER A 85 7.65 1.86 -13.49
N ALA A 86 7.15 3.06 -13.77
CA ALA A 86 7.16 4.16 -12.81
C ALA A 86 6.26 3.88 -11.60
N LEU A 87 5.04 3.39 -11.83
CA LEU A 87 4.10 3.00 -10.78
C LEU A 87 4.67 1.88 -9.92
N LYS A 88 5.26 0.85 -10.53
CA LYS A 88 5.93 -0.25 -9.82
C LYS A 88 7.05 0.28 -8.91
N SER A 89 7.85 1.21 -9.41
CA SER A 89 8.93 1.84 -8.64
C SER A 89 8.40 2.61 -7.42
N ILE A 90 7.33 3.39 -7.60
CA ILE A 90 6.64 4.09 -6.52
C ILE A 90 6.10 3.10 -5.48
N TRP A 91 5.57 1.96 -5.92
CA TRP A 91 5.03 0.93 -5.02
C TRP A 91 6.10 0.21 -4.22
N ILE A 92 7.22 -0.14 -4.85
CA ILE A 92 8.35 -0.74 -4.14
C ILE A 92 8.86 0.23 -3.06
N PHE A 93 8.97 1.52 -3.38
CA PHE A 93 9.35 2.55 -2.41
C PHE A 93 8.34 2.68 -1.26
N THR A 94 7.04 2.75 -1.60
CA THR A 94 5.96 2.88 -0.63
C THR A 94 5.86 1.68 0.30
N ALA A 95 5.95 0.47 -0.25
CA ALA A 95 5.92 -0.79 0.50
C ALA A 95 7.06 -0.88 1.53
N ARG A 96 8.26 -0.41 1.15
CA ARG A 96 9.44 -0.46 2.01
C ARG A 96 9.42 0.54 3.15
N LEU A 97 9.03 1.79 2.86
CA LEU A 97 9.15 2.88 3.84
C LEU A 97 7.85 3.13 4.60
N TYR A 98 6.72 3.16 3.89
CA TYR A 98 5.49 3.75 4.44
C TYR A 98 4.55 2.73 5.06
N ILE A 99 4.51 1.48 4.57
CA ILE A 99 3.59 0.47 5.11
C ILE A 99 3.82 0.23 6.60
N LYS A 100 5.06 0.13 7.06
CA LYS A 100 5.31 -0.02 8.50
C LYS A 100 5.04 1.27 9.26
N VAL A 101 5.44 2.42 8.73
CA VAL A 101 5.29 3.72 9.38
C VAL A 101 3.82 4.07 9.60
N TRP A 102 3.00 3.96 8.56
CA TRP A 102 1.57 4.28 8.63
C TRP A 102 0.79 3.40 9.60
N PHE A 103 1.21 2.15 9.80
CA PHE A 103 0.51 1.19 10.68
C PHE A 103 1.13 1.08 12.09
N ASN A 104 2.28 1.69 12.31
CA ASN A 104 2.88 1.84 13.64
C ASN A 104 2.64 3.24 14.25
N SER A 105 2.21 4.22 13.45
CA SER A 105 1.91 5.58 13.93
C SER A 105 0.47 5.70 14.44
N PRO A 106 0.24 6.19 15.68
CA PRO A 106 -1.10 6.24 16.29
C PRO A 106 -2.02 7.34 15.72
N SER A 107 -1.59 8.15 14.75
CA SER A 107 -2.41 9.20 14.13
C SER A 107 -1.99 9.43 12.68
N SER A 108 -2.97 9.61 11.78
CA SER A 108 -2.70 9.96 10.38
C SER A 108 -1.97 11.30 10.22
N VAL A 109 -2.07 12.21 11.20
CA VAL A 109 -1.30 13.46 11.23
C VAL A 109 0.14 13.19 11.67
N LYS A 110 0.35 12.27 12.62
CA LYS A 110 1.70 11.86 13.05
C LYS A 110 2.40 11.02 11.99
N ALA A 111 1.68 10.21 11.23
CA ALA A 111 2.19 9.52 10.05
C ALA A 111 2.76 10.53 9.04
N LEU A 112 1.98 11.56 8.68
CA LEU A 112 2.44 12.62 7.77
C LEU A 112 3.61 13.44 8.35
N LEU A 113 3.63 13.69 9.66
CA LEU A 113 4.73 14.37 10.33
C LEU A 113 6.00 13.50 10.38
N GLN A 114 5.86 12.19 10.59
CA GLN A 114 6.98 11.24 10.58
C GLN A 114 7.60 11.11 9.19
N ASP A 115 6.81 11.31 8.14
CA ASP A 115 7.30 11.36 6.75
C ASP A 115 8.27 12.54 6.51
N LEU A 116 8.23 13.61 7.33
CA LEU A 116 9.14 14.76 7.25
C LEU A 116 10.42 14.60 8.08
N THR A 117 10.49 13.58 8.94
CA THR A 117 11.61 13.36 9.87
C THR A 117 12.49 12.18 9.47
N PHE A 118 12.34 11.68 8.25
CA PHE A 118 13.13 10.57 7.70
C PHE A 118 14.54 11.01 7.30
#